data_AF-A0A812TAY2-F1
#
_entry.id   AF-A0A812TAY2-F1
#
_cell.length_a   1.000
_cell.length_b   1.000
_cell.length_c   1.000
_cell.angle_alpha   90.00
_cell.angle_beta   90.00
_cell.angle_gamma   90.00
#
_symmetry.space_group_name_H-M   'P 1'
#
loop_
_entity.id
_entity.type
_entity.pdbx_description
1 polymer ?
#
loop_
_entity_poly.entity_id
_entity_poly.type
_entity_poly.pdbx_seq_one_letter_code
_entity_poly.pdbx_strand_id
1 'polypeptide(L)'
;MVAAKTAWNKLKSESPERLTSPMRCALFSCLIKEMLSRVGSLEQQPTRKQTLHKLGWMEGDEFLSLRWDTKLKKLIGDPSGPRLTQARTLEIIAKIGEKSQSGMALVRFHPTRPIGDNMAEGTVCFLLQFNLMETDGRFLYDYIAELCSTGATQLMGLEIRKERLGRSALAQQLSNA
;
A
#
# COMPACT_ATOMS: atom_id res chain seq x y z
N MET A 1 -6.51 0.36 11.76
CA MET A 1 -5.82 -0.95 12.00
C MET A 1 -5.99 -1.48 13.42
N VAL A 2 -5.81 -0.69 14.49
CA VAL A 2 -6.03 -1.16 15.88
C VAL A 2 -7.41 -1.79 16.07
N ALA A 3 -8.47 -1.11 15.63
CA ALA A 3 -9.84 -1.63 15.69
C ALA A 3 -9.99 -2.99 14.96
N ALA A 4 -9.35 -3.17 13.81
CA ALA A 4 -9.38 -4.44 13.07
C ALA A 4 -8.64 -5.57 13.81
N LYS A 5 -7.51 -5.26 14.46
CA LYS A 5 -6.79 -6.20 15.34
C LYS A 5 -7.66 -6.63 16.52
N THR A 6 -8.29 -5.67 17.20
CA THR A 6 -9.16 -5.93 18.35
C THR A 6 -10.38 -6.75 17.95
N ALA A 7 -11.05 -6.39 16.85
CA ALA A 7 -12.19 -7.14 16.33
C ALA A 7 -11.82 -8.58 15.95
N TRP A 8 -10.67 -8.79 15.29
CA TRP A 8 -10.20 -10.12 14.94
C TRP A 8 -9.85 -10.96 16.18
N ASN A 9 -9.19 -10.36 17.19
CA ASN A 9 -8.87 -11.04 18.43
C ASN A 9 -10.14 -11.44 19.20
N LYS A 10 -11.13 -10.54 19.26
CA LYS A 10 -12.44 -10.79 19.86
C LYS A 10 -13.16 -11.94 19.16
N LEU A 11 -13.18 -11.94 17.82
CA LEU A 11 -13.77 -13.03 17.05
C LEU A 11 -13.07 -14.37 17.32
N LYS A 12 -11.73 -14.37 17.36
CA LYS A 12 -10.94 -15.56 17.68
C LYS A 12 -11.23 -16.10 19.09
N SER A 13 -11.47 -15.23 20.07
CA SER A 13 -11.74 -15.66 21.45
C SER A 13 -13.19 -16.08 21.68
N GLU A 14 -14.16 -15.37 21.09
CA GLU A 14 -15.59 -15.57 21.37
C GLU A 14 -16.26 -16.56 20.41
N SER A 15 -15.78 -16.66 19.17
CA SER A 15 -16.40 -17.50 18.12
C SER A 15 -15.36 -17.97 17.09
N PRO A 16 -14.38 -18.79 17.49
CA PRO A 16 -13.28 -19.23 16.62
C PRO A 16 -13.77 -19.96 15.36
N GLU A 17 -14.91 -20.61 15.40
CA GLU A 17 -15.55 -21.31 14.27
C GLU A 17 -16.00 -20.36 13.15
N ARG A 18 -16.19 -19.08 13.45
CA ARG A 18 -16.53 -18.03 12.46
C ARG A 18 -15.30 -17.41 11.80
N LEU A 19 -14.10 -17.81 12.20
CA LEU A 19 -12.85 -17.24 11.72
C LEU A 19 -12.51 -17.79 10.33
N THR A 20 -12.89 -17.06 9.30
CA THR A 20 -12.68 -17.47 7.90
C THR A 20 -11.33 -17.05 7.32
N SER A 21 -10.60 -16.15 7.99
CA SER A 21 -9.34 -15.62 7.48
C SER A 21 -8.33 -15.28 8.59
N PRO A 22 -7.02 -15.36 8.29
CA PRO A 22 -5.98 -15.00 9.24
C PRO A 22 -5.93 -13.48 9.49
N MET A 23 -5.39 -13.07 10.64
CA MET A 23 -5.31 -11.66 11.06
C MET A 23 -4.69 -10.75 9.99
N ARG A 24 -3.67 -11.24 9.28
CA ARG A 24 -3.01 -10.49 8.19
C ARG A 24 -3.99 -10.04 7.09
N CYS A 25 -4.95 -10.89 6.73
CA CYS A 25 -5.99 -10.56 5.75
C CYS A 25 -6.91 -9.48 6.32
N ALA A 26 -7.38 -9.63 7.56
CA ALA A 26 -8.24 -8.63 8.20
C ALA A 26 -7.57 -7.24 8.31
N LEU A 27 -6.29 -7.21 8.69
CA LEU A 27 -5.51 -5.96 8.78
C LEU A 27 -5.28 -5.33 7.41
N PHE A 28 -4.95 -6.14 6.40
CA PHE A 28 -4.74 -5.65 5.04
C PHE A 28 -6.07 -5.16 4.43
N SER A 29 -7.18 -5.87 4.63
CA SER A 29 -8.51 -5.40 4.20
C SER A 29 -8.88 -4.06 4.84
N CYS A 30 -8.49 -3.81 6.10
CA CYS A 30 -8.69 -2.51 6.73
C CYS A 30 -7.92 -1.39 6.01
N LEU A 31 -6.67 -1.65 5.60
CA LEU A 31 -5.88 -0.70 4.81
C LEU A 31 -6.53 -0.41 3.45
N ILE A 32 -6.93 -1.46 2.74
CA ILE A 32 -7.50 -1.36 1.39
C ILE A 32 -8.85 -0.64 1.39
N LYS A 33 -9.73 -0.92 2.37
CA LYS A 33 -11.00 -0.21 2.52
C LYS A 33 -10.81 1.28 2.75
N GLU A 34 -9.84 1.66 3.58
CA GLU A 34 -9.51 3.06 3.81
C GLU A 34 -8.95 3.73 2.54
N MET A 35 -8.11 3.01 1.77
CA MET A 35 -7.61 3.51 0.49
C MET A 35 -8.74 3.77 -0.49
N LEU A 36 -9.65 2.81 -0.62
CA LEU A 36 -10.81 2.91 -1.50
C LEU A 36 -11.70 4.10 -1.12
N SER A 37 -11.96 4.29 0.18
CA SER A 37 -12.74 5.42 0.69
C SER A 37 -12.09 6.77 0.39
N ARG A 38 -10.78 6.91 0.62
CA ARG A 38 -10.04 8.16 0.39
C ARG A 38 -9.91 8.53 -1.07
N VAL A 39 -9.66 7.55 -1.94
CA VAL A 39 -9.60 7.79 -3.38
C VAL A 39 -11.01 8.10 -3.91
N GLY A 40 -12.03 7.36 -3.46
CA GLY A 40 -13.41 7.52 -3.95
C GLY A 40 -14.05 8.85 -3.56
N SER A 41 -13.65 9.42 -2.42
CA SER A 41 -14.13 10.71 -1.93
C SER A 41 -13.32 11.91 -2.42
N LEU A 42 -12.31 11.72 -3.28
CA LEU A 42 -11.43 12.79 -3.72
C LEU A 42 -12.17 13.90 -4.50
N GLU A 43 -13.14 13.53 -5.34
CA GLU A 43 -13.96 14.50 -6.08
C GLU A 43 -14.78 15.42 -5.17
N GLN A 44 -15.15 14.92 -3.99
CA GLN A 44 -15.89 15.68 -2.99
C GLN A 44 -14.96 16.54 -2.11
N GLN A 45 -13.65 16.51 -2.34
CA GLN A 45 -12.62 17.19 -1.55
C GLN A 45 -11.76 18.11 -2.43
N PRO A 46 -12.33 19.22 -2.94
CA PRO A 46 -11.64 20.10 -3.88
C PRO A 46 -10.34 20.69 -3.32
N THR A 47 -10.31 21.04 -2.03
CA THR A 47 -9.09 21.53 -1.35
C THR A 47 -7.97 20.50 -1.36
N ARG A 48 -8.31 19.21 -1.19
CA ARG A 48 -7.35 18.12 -1.21
C ARG A 48 -6.84 17.86 -2.61
N LYS A 49 -7.74 17.80 -3.60
CA LYS A 49 -7.38 17.68 -5.03
C LYS A 49 -6.45 18.82 -5.47
N GLN A 50 -6.77 20.06 -5.09
CA GLN A 50 -5.91 21.22 -5.36
C GLN A 50 -4.53 21.12 -4.69
N THR A 51 -4.45 20.53 -3.49
CA THR A 51 -3.18 20.28 -2.80
C THR A 51 -2.32 19.28 -3.57
N LEU A 52 -2.91 18.20 -4.09
CA LEU A 52 -2.19 17.22 -4.91
C LEU A 52 -1.64 17.84 -6.20
N HIS A 53 -2.41 18.71 -6.84
CA HIS A 53 -1.94 19.49 -7.99
C HIS A 53 -0.77 20.41 -7.63
N LYS A 54 -0.87 21.16 -6.54
CA LYS A 54 0.21 22.05 -6.07
C LYS A 54 1.50 21.27 -5.74
N LEU A 55 1.37 20.05 -5.23
CA LEU A 55 2.50 19.17 -4.94
C LEU A 55 3.06 18.47 -6.19
N GLY A 56 2.39 18.59 -7.34
CA GLY A 56 2.78 17.90 -8.57
C GLY A 56 2.62 16.39 -8.46
N TRP A 57 1.60 15.93 -7.74
CA TRP A 57 1.28 14.49 -7.61
C TRP A 57 0.08 14.09 -8.48
N MET A 58 -0.60 15.08 -9.05
CA MET A 58 -1.77 14.91 -9.90
C MET A 58 -1.77 15.96 -11.01
N GLU A 59 -2.18 15.58 -12.21
CA GLU A 59 -2.37 16.46 -13.36
C GLU A 59 -3.71 16.09 -14.02
N GLY A 60 -4.63 17.06 -14.17
CA GLY A 60 -6.02 16.74 -14.52
C GLY A 60 -6.64 15.77 -13.52
N ASP A 61 -7.13 14.62 -14.00
CA ASP A 61 -7.70 13.55 -13.17
C ASP A 61 -6.76 12.34 -13.00
N GLU A 62 -5.47 12.52 -13.30
CA GLU A 62 -4.46 11.47 -13.28
C GLU A 62 -3.45 11.68 -12.16
N PHE A 63 -3.24 10.62 -11.36
CA PHE A 63 -2.12 10.53 -10.44
C PHE A 63 -0.82 10.30 -11.22
N LEU A 64 0.19 11.08 -10.89
CA LEU A 64 1.54 10.93 -11.44
C LEU A 64 2.30 9.84 -10.70
N SER A 65 3.24 9.21 -11.39
CA SER A 65 4.35 8.54 -10.74
C SER A 65 5.18 9.56 -9.96
N LEU A 66 5.78 9.12 -8.86
CA LEU A 66 6.56 9.94 -7.96
C LEU A 66 7.99 9.40 -7.88
N ARG A 67 8.94 10.32 -7.80
CA ARG A 67 10.34 10.02 -7.52
C ARG A 67 10.86 10.89 -6.39
N TRP A 68 11.79 10.35 -5.62
CA TRP A 68 12.47 11.12 -4.59
C TRP A 68 13.48 12.07 -5.23
N ASP A 69 13.34 13.37 -4.95
CA ASP A 69 14.36 14.36 -5.26
C ASP A 69 15.31 14.50 -4.07
N THR A 70 16.58 14.13 -4.26
CA THR A 70 17.61 14.18 -3.20
C THR A 70 18.01 15.59 -2.82
N LYS A 71 17.90 16.56 -3.73
CA LYS A 71 18.25 17.97 -3.48
C LYS A 71 17.14 18.66 -2.70
N LEU A 72 15.89 18.47 -3.13
CA LEU A 72 14.72 19.07 -2.50
C LEU A 72 14.22 18.27 -1.29
N LYS A 73 14.74 17.05 -1.08
CA LYS A 73 14.34 16.12 -0.01
C LYS A 73 12.83 15.92 0.05
N LYS A 74 12.21 15.72 -1.11
CA LYS A 74 10.76 15.50 -1.22
C LYS A 74 10.42 14.62 -2.43
N LEU A 75 9.22 14.04 -2.39
CA LEU A 75 8.62 13.38 -3.54
C LEU A 75 8.14 14.43 -4.55
N ILE A 76 8.55 14.26 -5.80
CA ILE A 76 8.13 15.09 -6.94
C ILE A 76 7.52 14.19 -8.01
N GLY A 77 6.63 14.77 -8.83
CA GLY A 77 6.09 14.11 -10.00
C GLY A 77 7.19 13.69 -10.97
N ASP A 78 7.11 12.45 -11.43
CA ASP A 78 7.89 11.90 -12.52
C ASP A 78 7.01 11.85 -13.79
N PRO A 79 7.18 12.81 -14.72
CA PRO A 79 6.38 12.87 -15.92
C PRO A 79 6.67 11.72 -16.89
N SER A 80 7.78 10.99 -16.71
CA SER A 80 8.16 9.84 -17.54
C SER A 80 7.57 8.51 -17.05
N GLY A 81 7.06 8.48 -15.82
CA GLY A 81 6.45 7.30 -15.23
C GLY A 81 4.99 7.10 -15.65
N PRO A 82 4.43 5.90 -15.40
CA PRO A 82 3.03 5.63 -15.66
C PRO A 82 2.12 6.57 -14.87
N ARG A 83 0.96 6.84 -15.44
CA ARG A 83 -0.10 7.67 -14.86
C ARG A 83 -1.31 6.80 -14.59
N LEU A 84 -2.01 7.07 -13.49
CA LEU A 84 -3.23 6.36 -13.14
C LEU A 84 -4.38 7.34 -13.00
N THR A 85 -5.45 7.13 -13.76
CA THR A 85 -6.71 7.84 -13.52
C THR A 85 -7.27 7.45 -12.15
N GLN A 86 -8.09 8.32 -11.57
CA GLN A 86 -8.83 7.98 -10.35
C GLN A 86 -9.69 6.71 -10.53
N ALA A 87 -10.34 6.56 -11.68
CA ALA A 87 -11.16 5.39 -11.99
C ALA A 87 -10.34 4.09 -12.00
N ARG A 88 -9.18 4.08 -12.68
CA ARG A 88 -8.28 2.92 -12.70
C ARG A 88 -7.73 2.61 -11.31
N THR A 89 -7.40 3.65 -10.55
CA THR A 89 -6.92 3.50 -9.16
C THR A 89 -7.97 2.81 -8.28
N LEU A 90 -9.24 3.22 -8.38
CA LEU A 90 -10.35 2.59 -7.65
C LEU A 90 -10.55 1.13 -8.05
N GLU A 91 -10.48 0.83 -9.35
CA GLU A 91 -10.58 -0.54 -9.87
C GLU A 91 -9.47 -1.43 -9.29
N ILE A 92 -8.21 -0.97 -9.34
CA ILE A 92 -7.06 -1.70 -8.78
C ILE A 92 -7.25 -1.96 -7.28
N ILE A 93 -7.62 -0.94 -6.50
CA ILE A 93 -7.82 -1.08 -5.05
C ILE A 93 -8.95 -2.08 -4.75
N ALA A 94 -10.06 -2.00 -5.48
CA ALA A 94 -11.18 -2.93 -5.33
C ALA A 94 -10.74 -4.38 -5.63
N LYS A 95 -9.96 -4.59 -6.69
CA LYS A 95 -9.42 -5.91 -7.05
C LYS A 95 -8.45 -6.44 -6.01
N ILE A 96 -7.59 -5.59 -5.44
CA ILE A 96 -6.73 -5.97 -4.31
C ILE A 96 -7.58 -6.42 -3.11
N GLY A 97 -8.68 -5.72 -2.82
CA GLY A 97 -9.60 -6.06 -1.74
C GLY A 97 -10.29 -7.41 -1.92
N GLU A 98 -10.69 -7.74 -3.16
CA GLU A 98 -11.27 -9.03 -3.53
C GLU A 98 -10.26 -10.17 -3.33
N LYS A 99 -9.06 -10.00 -3.89
CA LYS A 99 -8.04 -11.06 -4.00
C LYS A 99 -7.28 -11.32 -2.69
N SER A 100 -7.22 -10.33 -1.79
CA SER A 100 -6.50 -10.45 -0.51
C SER A 100 -7.26 -11.18 0.60
N GLN A 101 -8.50 -11.63 0.33
CA GLN A 101 -9.28 -12.42 1.29
C GLN A 101 -8.72 -13.84 1.47
N SER A 102 -8.05 -14.38 0.44
CA SER A 102 -7.40 -15.68 0.51
C SER A 102 -6.11 -15.63 1.34
N GLY A 103 -6.07 -16.43 2.41
CA GLY A 103 -4.86 -16.61 3.22
C GLY A 103 -3.71 -17.28 2.48
N MET A 104 -3.98 -17.93 1.33
CA MET A 104 -2.95 -18.54 0.47
C MET A 104 -2.27 -17.50 -0.43
N ALA A 105 -3.03 -16.51 -0.91
CA ALA A 105 -2.52 -15.44 -1.76
C ALA A 105 -1.71 -14.40 -0.96
N LEU A 106 -2.26 -13.91 0.16
CA LEU A 106 -1.57 -12.99 1.07
C LEU A 106 -0.80 -13.76 2.15
N VAL A 107 0.50 -13.91 1.95
CA VAL A 107 1.38 -14.69 2.85
C VAL A 107 1.81 -13.86 4.06
N ARG A 108 2.13 -12.57 3.85
CA ARG A 108 2.57 -11.68 4.92
C ARG A 108 1.96 -10.30 4.76
N PHE A 109 1.42 -9.78 5.86
CA PHE A 109 1.17 -8.36 6.07
C PHE A 109 1.45 -8.10 7.56
N HIS A 110 2.65 -7.64 7.87
CA HIS A 110 3.15 -7.59 9.24
C HIS A 110 3.92 -6.29 9.50
N PRO A 111 3.60 -5.55 10.57
CA PRO A 111 4.33 -4.34 10.92
C PRO A 111 5.70 -4.69 11.50
N THR A 112 6.70 -3.87 11.22
CA THR A 112 8.07 -4.00 11.76
C THR A 112 8.18 -3.61 13.23
N ARG A 113 7.16 -2.98 13.79
CA ARG A 113 7.00 -2.70 15.23
C ARG A 113 5.55 -2.95 15.68
N PRO A 114 5.29 -3.25 16.96
CA PRO A 114 3.94 -3.49 17.45
C PRO A 114 2.99 -2.32 17.18
N ILE A 115 1.76 -2.64 16.74
CA ILE A 115 0.66 -1.68 16.62
C ILE A 115 -0.15 -1.73 17.92
N GLY A 116 -0.24 -0.59 18.60
CA GLY A 116 -1.01 -0.37 19.84
C GLY A 116 -1.47 1.08 19.94
N ASP A 117 -2.21 1.41 21.00
CA ASP A 117 -2.85 2.72 21.16
C ASP A 117 -1.84 3.87 21.32
N ASN A 118 -0.69 3.59 21.94
CA ASN A 118 0.42 4.53 22.07
C ASN A 118 1.48 4.26 21.00
N MET A 119 1.15 4.56 19.74
CA MET A 119 2.13 4.49 18.66
C MET A 119 3.16 5.62 18.81
N ALA A 120 4.44 5.25 18.93
CA ALA A 120 5.53 6.21 18.81
C ALA A 120 5.44 6.96 17.47
N GLU A 121 5.78 8.25 17.51
CA GLU A 121 5.77 9.13 16.33
C GLU A 121 6.56 8.54 15.16
N GLY A 122 6.13 8.88 13.95
CA GLY A 122 6.79 8.52 12.70
C GLY A 122 6.20 7.30 11.98
N THR A 123 6.79 6.96 10.84
CA THR A 123 6.28 5.95 9.90
C THR A 123 6.44 4.52 10.41
N VAL A 124 5.40 3.69 10.28
CA VAL A 124 5.48 2.24 10.51
C VAL A 124 5.74 1.54 9.19
N CYS A 125 6.84 0.77 9.11
CA CYS A 125 7.09 -0.08 7.96
C CYS A 125 6.30 -1.39 8.11
N PHE A 126 5.67 -1.83 7.02
CA PHE A 126 4.98 -3.12 6.91
C PHE A 126 5.67 -3.99 5.87
N LEU A 127 5.86 -5.26 6.22
CA LEU A 127 6.31 -6.28 5.29
C LEU A 127 5.09 -6.89 4.60
N LEU A 128 5.07 -6.86 3.27
CA LEU A 128 4.01 -7.37 2.41
C LEU A 128 4.57 -8.47 1.51
N GLN A 129 3.99 -9.66 1.54
CA GLN A 129 4.41 -10.80 0.69
C GLN A 129 3.19 -11.53 0.13
N PHE A 130 3.30 -11.91 -1.14
CA PHE A 130 2.30 -12.67 -1.87
C PHE A 130 2.85 -14.02 -2.33
N ASN A 131 1.98 -15.03 -2.42
CA ASN A 131 2.33 -16.31 -3.03
C ASN A 131 2.12 -16.24 -4.54
N LEU A 132 3.21 -16.18 -5.31
CA LEU A 132 3.13 -16.05 -6.77
C LEU A 132 2.73 -17.35 -7.49
N MET A 133 2.72 -18.49 -6.80
CA MET A 133 2.21 -19.75 -7.35
C MET A 133 0.67 -19.78 -7.36
N GLU A 134 0.03 -18.93 -6.57
CA GLU A 134 -1.42 -18.75 -6.59
C GLU A 134 -1.80 -17.63 -7.56
N THR A 135 -2.81 -17.88 -8.39
CA THR A 135 -3.33 -16.91 -9.37
C THR A 135 -3.67 -15.57 -8.72
N ASP A 136 -4.37 -15.59 -7.58
CA ASP A 136 -4.72 -14.39 -6.83
C ASP A 136 -3.49 -13.67 -6.27
N GLY A 137 -2.46 -14.41 -5.84
CA GLY A 137 -1.22 -13.83 -5.35
C GLY A 137 -0.41 -13.17 -6.47
N ARG A 138 -0.44 -13.72 -7.68
CA ARG A 138 0.14 -13.08 -8.86
C ARG A 138 -0.58 -11.77 -9.21
N PHE A 139 -1.92 -11.79 -9.24
CA PHE A 139 -2.69 -10.58 -9.48
C PHE A 139 -2.46 -9.51 -8.41
N LEU A 140 -2.40 -9.89 -7.13
CA LEU A 140 -2.07 -8.98 -6.03
C LEU A 140 -0.71 -8.31 -6.24
N TYR A 141 0.29 -9.07 -6.66
CA TYR A 141 1.61 -8.52 -6.96
C TYR A 141 1.56 -7.51 -8.11
N ASP A 142 0.90 -7.83 -9.21
CA ASP A 142 0.83 -6.96 -10.38
C ASP A 142 0.05 -5.66 -10.05
N TYR A 143 -1.08 -5.75 -9.34
CA TYR A 143 -1.86 -4.59 -8.91
C TYR A 143 -1.12 -3.69 -7.90
N ILE A 144 -0.42 -4.28 -6.92
CA ILE A 144 0.39 -3.51 -5.97
C ILE A 144 1.58 -2.87 -6.68
N ALA A 145 2.14 -3.54 -7.69
CA ALA A 145 3.20 -2.98 -8.52
C ALA A 145 2.74 -1.73 -9.29
N GLU A 146 1.50 -1.70 -9.78
CA GLU A 146 0.91 -0.50 -10.40
C GLU A 146 0.77 0.66 -9.41
N LEU A 147 0.46 0.38 -8.14
CA LEU A 147 0.32 1.42 -7.10
C LEU A 147 1.68 1.92 -6.56
N CYS A 148 2.77 1.18 -6.77
CA CYS A 148 4.10 1.58 -6.31
C CYS A 148 4.48 2.95 -6.85
N SER A 149 4.98 3.81 -5.96
CA SER A 149 5.43 5.16 -6.31
C SER A 149 4.35 6.04 -6.96
N THR A 150 3.05 5.79 -6.78
CA THR A 150 2.01 6.65 -7.35
C THR A 150 1.55 7.73 -6.39
N GLY A 151 1.12 8.88 -6.92
CA GLY A 151 0.50 9.96 -6.15
C GLY A 151 -0.73 9.52 -5.34
N ALA A 152 -1.45 8.49 -5.82
CA ALA A 152 -2.61 7.93 -5.13
C ALA A 152 -2.28 7.41 -3.72
N THR A 153 -1.12 6.78 -3.54
CA THR A 153 -0.70 6.25 -2.22
C THR A 153 -0.48 7.35 -1.19
N GLN A 154 -0.15 8.57 -1.63
CA GLN A 154 0.08 9.71 -0.74
C GLN A 154 -1.21 10.23 -0.08
N LEU A 155 -2.39 9.94 -0.65
CA LEU A 155 -3.67 10.20 0.03
C LEU A 155 -3.77 9.48 1.37
N MET A 156 -3.07 8.37 1.51
CA MET A 156 -2.98 7.61 2.76
C MET A 156 -1.71 7.91 3.57
N GLY A 157 -0.81 8.75 3.07
CA GLY A 157 0.54 8.88 3.62
C GLY A 157 1.33 7.57 3.52
N LEU A 158 1.06 6.76 2.49
CA LEU A 158 1.73 5.49 2.26
C LEU A 158 2.82 5.66 1.22
N GLU A 159 3.91 4.93 1.41
CA GLU A 159 4.88 4.68 0.36
C GLU A 159 5.02 3.17 0.18
N ILE A 160 4.67 2.69 -1.01
CA ILE A 160 4.79 1.28 -1.37
C ILE A 160 6.02 1.14 -2.24
N ARG A 161 6.95 0.27 -1.82
CA ARG A 161 8.18 -0.02 -2.56
C ARG A 161 8.28 -1.52 -2.80
N LYS A 162 8.66 -1.89 -4.02
CA LYS A 162 9.11 -3.26 -4.29
C LYS A 162 10.39 -3.51 -3.52
N GLU A 163 10.48 -4.67 -2.88
CA GLU A 163 11.73 -5.14 -2.31
C GLU A 163 12.77 -5.23 -3.44
N ARG A 164 13.89 -4.55 -3.27
CA ARG A 164 15.02 -4.65 -4.18
C ARG A 164 15.92 -5.75 -3.64
N LEU A 165 16.28 -6.71 -4.48
CA LEU A 165 17.40 -7.59 -4.18
C LEU A 165 18.59 -6.69 -3.84
N GLY A 166 19.20 -6.92 -2.67
CA GLY A 166 20.45 -6.27 -2.32
C GLY A 166 21.49 -6.49 -3.41
N ARG A 167 22.53 -5.65 -3.44
CA ARG A 167 23.69 -5.95 -4.29
C ARG A 167 24.16 -7.37 -3.98
N SER A 168 24.49 -8.14 -5.01
CA SER A 168 25.11 -9.43 -4.81
C SER A 168 26.40 -9.25 -4.00
N ALA A 169 26.82 -10.28 -3.26
CA ALA A 169 28.06 -10.22 -2.47
C ALA A 169 29.26 -9.77 -3.32
N LEU A 170 29.32 -10.19 -4.59
CA LEU A 170 30.31 -9.77 -5.56
C LEU A 170 30.22 -8.27 -5.90
N ALA A 171 29.02 -7.74 -6.14
CA ALA A 171 28.83 -6.32 -6.40
C ALA A 171 29.10 -5.45 -5.16
N GLN A 172 28.95 -6.01 -3.95
CA GLN A 172 29.36 -5.37 -2.71
C GLN A 172 30.88 -5.29 -2.59
N GLN A 173 31.59 -6.38 -2.94
CA GLN A 173 33.06 -6.44 -2.92
C GLN A 173 33.68 -5.50 -3.95
N LEU A 174 33.15 -5.44 -5.18
CA LEU A 174 33.65 -4.56 -6.24
C LEU A 174 33.41 -3.06 -5.97
N SER A 175 32.41 -2.72 -5.14
CA SER A 175 32.14 -1.33 -4.76
C SER A 175 33.03 -0.84 -3.61
N ASN A 176 33.71 -1.75 -2.91
CA ASN A 176 34.58 -1.46 -1.77
C ASN A 176 36.07 -1.63 -2.11
N ALA A 177 36.38 -1.98 -3.36
CA ALA A 177 37.72 -2.04 -3.95
C ALA A 177 38.00 -0.75 -4.73
#